data_AF-A0A7S3SS78-F1
#
_entry.id   AF-A0A7S3SS78-F1
#
_cell.length_a   1.000
_cell.length_b   1.000
_cell.length_c   1.000
_cell.angle_alpha   90.00
_cell.angle_beta   90.00
_cell.angle_gamma   90.00
#
_symmetry.space_group_name_H-M   'P 1'
#
loop_
_entity.id
_entity.type
_entity.pdbx_description
1 polymer ?
#
loop_
_entity_poly.entity_id
_entity_poly.type
_entity_poly.pdbx_seq_one_letter_code
_entity_poly.pdbx_strand_id
1 'polypeptide(L)'
;VYDPSDPKGKQQAIHKAESFAEYLAKRGGFSDSHKSGVCEPRGAAAATAVSKVAPATAPASGSPYAELADAYFADIRRELALLMDNPSWDDGSLAPVLIRLAWHSSGTYDKASGTGGSNGAGMRFDAEASDCENAGLHTARAFLEPVKRKFPGISYS
;
A
#
# COMPACT_ATOMS: atom_id res chain seq x y z
N VAL A 1 -16.88 -37.07 -4.06
CA VAL A 1 -17.91 -36.19 -3.46
C VAL A 1 -17.38 -35.78 -2.11
N TYR A 2 -16.93 -34.53 -1.97
CA TYR A 2 -16.38 -33.99 -0.73
C TYR A 2 -17.54 -33.37 0.05
N ASP A 3 -17.86 -33.93 1.21
CA ASP A 3 -18.86 -33.38 2.13
C ASP A 3 -18.17 -32.37 3.06
N PRO A 4 -18.45 -31.05 2.94
CA PRO A 4 -17.80 -30.01 3.72
C PRO A 4 -18.17 -30.01 5.23
N SER A 5 -19.08 -30.88 5.67
CA SER A 5 -19.58 -30.93 7.05
C SER A 5 -19.00 -32.06 7.90
N ASP A 6 -18.15 -32.94 7.35
CA ASP A 6 -17.53 -34.04 8.11
C ASP A 6 -16.29 -33.55 8.91
N PRO A 7 -16.32 -33.60 10.26
CA PRO A 7 -15.18 -33.19 11.09
C PRO A 7 -13.93 -34.08 10.94
N LYS A 8 -14.07 -35.35 10.51
CA LYS A 8 -12.93 -36.26 10.31
C LYS A 8 -12.16 -35.97 9.02
N GLY A 9 -12.84 -35.49 7.97
CA GLY A 9 -12.21 -35.09 6.72
C GLY A 9 -11.26 -33.90 6.87
N LYS A 10 -11.59 -32.94 7.75
CA LYS A 10 -10.77 -31.75 8.02
C LYS A 10 -9.43 -32.07 8.70
N GLN A 11 -9.38 -33.12 9.52
CA GLN A 11 -8.15 -33.54 10.20
C GLN A 11 -7.18 -34.25 9.25
N GLN A 12 -7.66 -34.98 8.24
CA GLN A 12 -6.79 -35.68 7.29
C GLN A 12 -6.08 -34.75 6.29
N ALA A 13 -6.54 -33.51 6.13
CA ALA A 13 -5.85 -32.50 5.32
C ALA A 13 -4.56 -31.98 5.98
N ILE A 14 -4.48 -32.02 7.32
CA ILE A 14 -3.34 -31.51 8.09
C ILE A 14 -2.09 -32.39 7.90
N HIS A 15 -2.29 -33.70 7.71
CA HIS A 15 -1.20 -34.66 7.46
C HIS A 15 -0.67 -34.67 6.02
N LYS A 16 -1.24 -33.86 5.12
CA LYS A 16 -0.80 -33.73 3.71
C LYS A 16 -0.24 -32.35 3.37
N ALA A 17 -0.26 -31.39 4.29
CA ALA A 17 0.39 -30.11 4.07
C ALA A 17 1.91 -30.29 4.17
N GLU A 18 2.66 -29.79 3.17
CA GLU A 18 4.12 -29.63 3.29
C GLU A 18 4.40 -28.90 4.61
N SER A 19 5.39 -29.38 5.38
CA SER A 19 5.72 -28.70 6.63
C SER A 19 6.18 -27.27 6.33
N PHE A 20 5.94 -26.34 7.25
CA PHE A 20 6.39 -24.96 7.07
C PHE A 20 7.92 -24.88 6.83
N ALA A 21 8.67 -25.82 7.40
CA ALA A 21 10.10 -25.96 7.15
C ALA A 21 10.43 -26.37 5.71
N GLU A 22 9.68 -27.33 5.12
CA GLU A 22 9.84 -27.70 3.71
C GLU A 22 9.44 -26.56 2.76
N TYR A 23 8.37 -25.83 3.07
CA TYR A 23 7.96 -24.65 2.32
C TYR A 23 9.07 -23.58 2.28
N LEU A 24 9.71 -23.31 3.42
CA LEU A 24 10.85 -22.38 3.50
C LEU A 24 12.08 -22.88 2.73
N ALA A 25 12.38 -24.17 2.81
CA ALA A 25 13.52 -24.78 2.10
C ALA A 25 13.34 -24.71 0.57
N LYS A 26 12.13 -24.97 0.07
CA LYS A 26 11.78 -24.94 -1.36
C LYS A 26 11.85 -23.54 -1.97
N ARG A 27 11.60 -22.50 -1.18
CA ARG A 27 11.73 -21.09 -1.60
C ARG A 27 13.14 -20.52 -1.41
N GLY A 28 14.13 -21.35 -1.08
CA GLY A 28 15.54 -20.95 -1.00
C GLY A 28 15.91 -20.16 0.26
N GLY A 29 15.08 -20.19 1.31
CA GLY A 29 15.28 -19.39 2.51
C GLY A 29 15.13 -17.89 2.25
N PHE A 30 14.60 -17.16 3.21
CA PHE A 30 14.65 -15.70 3.17
C PHE A 30 16.11 -15.31 3.39
N SER A 31 16.85 -14.97 2.32
CA SER A 31 18.17 -14.38 2.46
C SER A 31 18.00 -12.99 3.05
N ASP A 32 18.16 -12.89 4.36
CA ASP A 32 18.07 -11.66 5.14
C ASP A 32 19.29 -10.78 4.81
N SER A 33 19.27 -10.16 3.63
CA SER A 33 20.27 -9.19 3.17
C SER A 33 19.86 -7.74 3.47
N HIS A 34 18.69 -7.53 4.08
CA HIS A 34 18.35 -6.25 4.69
C HIS A 34 18.88 -6.25 6.11
N LYS A 35 19.91 -5.44 6.37
CA LYS A 35 20.30 -5.09 7.74
C LYS A 35 19.04 -4.71 8.52
N SER A 36 18.66 -5.54 9.48
CA SER A 36 17.69 -5.21 10.51
C SER A 36 18.30 -4.14 11.42
N GLY A 37 18.39 -2.92 10.91
CA GLY A 37 18.44 -1.75 11.76
C GLY A 37 17.14 -1.76 12.55
N VAL A 38 17.22 -1.98 13.86
CA VAL A 38 16.09 -1.75 14.76
C VAL A 38 15.69 -0.30 14.51
N CYS A 39 14.54 -0.10 13.87
CA CYS A 39 14.00 1.22 13.69
C CYS A 39 13.50 1.65 15.07
N GLU A 40 14.29 2.46 15.76
CA GLU A 40 13.87 3.03 17.03
C GLU A 40 12.62 3.89 16.78
N PRO A 41 11.52 3.66 17.52
CA PRO A 41 10.34 4.48 17.35
C PRO A 41 10.72 5.92 17.67
N ARG A 42 10.41 6.84 16.75
CA ARG A 42 10.51 8.28 17.04
C ARG A 42 9.58 8.52 18.23
N GLY A 43 10.14 8.74 19.42
CA GLY A 43 9.34 9.01 20.61
C GLY A 43 8.50 10.25 20.37
N ALA A 44 7.17 10.07 20.23
CA ALA A 44 6.13 11.08 19.97
C ALA A 44 6.67 12.47 19.61
N ALA A 45 7.42 12.58 18.53
CA ALA A 45 7.90 13.87 18.06
C ALA A 45 6.65 14.55 17.49
N ALA A 46 6.28 15.69 18.08
CA ALA A 46 5.13 16.49 17.67
C ALA A 46 5.05 16.48 16.14
N ALA A 47 3.99 15.86 15.61
CA ALA A 47 3.65 15.93 14.20
C ALA A 47 3.87 17.38 13.79
N THR A 48 4.92 17.63 13.00
CA THR A 48 5.12 18.96 12.42
C THR A 48 3.80 19.27 11.76
N ALA A 49 3.10 20.28 12.28
CA ALA A 49 1.73 20.55 11.92
C ALA A 49 1.65 20.61 10.40
N VAL A 50 1.21 19.51 9.79
CA VAL A 50 0.81 19.49 8.39
C VAL A 50 -0.44 20.34 8.43
N SER A 51 -0.25 21.63 8.13
CA SER A 51 -1.30 22.64 8.07
C SER A 51 -2.56 22.01 7.53
N LYS A 52 -3.65 22.14 8.28
CA LYS A 52 -5.03 21.78 7.93
C LYS A 52 -5.20 21.75 6.40
N VAL A 53 -4.95 20.59 5.80
CA VAL A 53 -5.03 20.47 4.34
C VAL A 53 -6.52 20.50 4.07
N ALA A 54 -6.95 21.50 3.30
CA ALA A 54 -8.32 21.57 2.84
C ALA A 54 -8.72 20.19 2.30
N PRO A 55 -9.94 19.70 2.57
CA PRO A 55 -10.39 18.42 2.02
C PRO A 55 -10.08 18.43 0.53
N ALA A 56 -9.57 17.30 0.00
CA ALA A 56 -9.24 17.17 -1.41
C ALA A 56 -10.44 17.63 -2.23
N THR A 57 -10.38 18.88 -2.70
CA THR A 57 -11.46 19.46 -3.48
C THR A 57 -11.42 18.68 -4.78
N ALA A 58 -12.57 18.14 -5.18
CA ALA A 58 -12.77 17.73 -6.57
C ALA A 58 -12.16 18.79 -7.49
N PRO A 59 -11.53 18.39 -8.61
CA PRO A 59 -10.79 19.32 -9.47
C PRO A 59 -11.61 20.58 -9.67
N ALA A 60 -11.02 21.74 -9.35
CA ALA A 60 -11.69 23.03 -9.42
C ALA A 60 -12.48 23.11 -10.73
N SER A 61 -13.77 23.48 -10.65
CA SER A 61 -14.62 23.70 -11.81
C SER A 61 -13.91 24.67 -12.76
N GLY A 62 -13.41 24.16 -13.89
CA GLY A 62 -12.48 24.87 -14.79
C GLY A 62 -11.18 24.11 -15.08
N SER A 63 -10.91 23.01 -14.38
CA SER A 63 -9.85 22.08 -14.77
C SER A 63 -10.25 21.34 -16.05
N PRO A 64 -9.36 21.21 -17.05
CA PRO A 64 -9.63 20.42 -18.26
C PRO A 64 -9.92 18.93 -17.98
N TYR A 65 -9.78 18.49 -16.72
CA TYR A 65 -10.08 17.12 -16.26
C TYR A 65 -11.52 16.92 -15.74
N ALA A 66 -12.32 17.98 -15.56
CA ALA A 66 -13.67 17.85 -14.99
C ALA A 66 -14.69 17.24 -15.96
N GLU A 67 -14.58 17.54 -17.26
CA GLU A 67 -15.56 17.12 -18.28
C GLU A 67 -15.21 15.76 -18.94
N LEU A 68 -13.99 15.27 -18.70
CA LEU A 68 -13.48 13.95 -19.14
C LEU A 68 -13.17 13.01 -17.96
N ALA A 69 -13.59 13.37 -16.74
CA ALA A 69 -13.20 12.73 -15.49
C ALA A 69 -13.40 11.21 -15.51
N ASP A 70 -14.56 10.73 -15.94
CA ASP A 70 -14.89 9.30 -15.85
C ASP A 70 -14.01 8.41 -16.73
N ALA A 71 -13.83 8.80 -18.00
CA ALA A 71 -12.97 8.08 -18.94
C ALA A 71 -11.50 8.15 -18.50
N TYR A 72 -11.05 9.32 -18.05
CA TYR A 72 -9.70 9.53 -17.54
C TYR A 72 -9.41 8.65 -16.31
N PHE A 73 -10.34 8.62 -15.34
CA PHE A 73 -10.21 7.75 -14.17
C PHE A 73 -10.34 6.27 -14.52
N ALA A 74 -11.11 5.91 -15.56
CA ALA A 74 -11.17 4.52 -16.05
C ALA A 74 -9.82 4.07 -16.62
N ASP A 75 -9.12 4.93 -17.36
CA ASP A 75 -7.79 4.64 -17.89
C ASP A 75 -6.75 4.50 -16.78
N ILE A 76 -6.81 5.34 -15.75
CA ILE A 76 -5.95 5.23 -14.56
C ILE A 76 -6.20 3.91 -13.83
N ARG A 77 -7.46 3.54 -13.59
CA ARG A 77 -7.81 2.27 -12.95
C ARG A 77 -7.30 1.07 -13.75
N ARG A 78 -7.36 1.13 -15.09
CA ARG A 78 -6.80 0.09 -15.96
C ARG A 78 -5.29 -0.01 -15.83
N GLU A 79 -4.59 1.13 -15.83
CA GLU A 79 -3.14 1.14 -15.66
C GLU A 79 -2.71 0.56 -14.30
N LEU A 80 -3.42 0.92 -13.23
CA LEU A 80 -3.17 0.39 -11.89
C LEU A 80 -3.43 -1.12 -11.82
N ALA A 81 -4.47 -1.62 -12.48
CA ALA A 81 -4.75 -3.05 -12.55
C ALA A 81 -3.61 -3.81 -13.27
N LEU A 82 -3.08 -3.26 -14.37
CA LEU A 82 -1.94 -3.84 -15.08
C LEU A 82 -0.66 -3.78 -14.26
N LEU A 83 -0.43 -2.70 -13.51
CA LEU A 83 0.70 -2.59 -12.59
C LEU A 83 0.62 -3.64 -11.47
N MET A 84 -0.58 -3.90 -10.95
CA MET A 84 -0.80 -4.84 -9.86
C MET A 84 -0.53 -6.30 -10.23
N ASP A 85 -0.64 -6.67 -11.52
CA ASP A 85 -0.31 -8.00 -12.02
C ASP A 85 1.21 -8.07 -12.30
N ASN A 86 1.98 -8.47 -11.29
CA ASN A 86 3.45 -8.47 -11.35
C ASN A 86 4.02 -9.80 -10.84
N PRO A 87 4.22 -10.79 -11.73
CA PRO A 87 4.74 -12.11 -11.37
C PRO A 87 6.15 -12.11 -10.75
N SER A 88 6.90 -11.02 -10.93
CA SER A 88 8.25 -10.88 -10.37
C SER A 88 8.29 -10.37 -8.93
N TRP A 89 7.12 -9.99 -8.38
CA TRP A 89 6.99 -9.44 -7.04
C TRP A 89 6.21 -10.38 -6.11
N ASP A 90 6.82 -10.76 -4.99
CA ASP A 90 6.22 -11.55 -3.91
C ASP A 90 5.40 -12.77 -4.40
N ASP A 91 4.09 -12.79 -4.17
CA ASP A 91 3.16 -13.85 -4.56
C ASP A 91 2.54 -13.65 -5.95
N GLY A 92 3.06 -12.69 -6.72
CA GLY A 92 2.64 -12.35 -8.06
C GLY A 92 1.79 -11.09 -8.17
N SER A 93 1.55 -10.36 -7.06
CA SER A 93 0.80 -9.10 -7.11
C SER A 93 1.38 -7.97 -6.25
N LEU A 94 1.34 -6.74 -6.78
CA LEU A 94 1.59 -5.53 -6.00
C LEU A 94 0.37 -5.07 -5.19
N ALA A 95 -0.81 -5.69 -5.37
CA ALA A 95 -2.03 -5.26 -4.69
C ALA A 95 -1.90 -5.22 -3.16
N PRO A 96 -1.31 -6.23 -2.46
CA PRO A 96 -1.19 -6.20 -1.00
C PRO A 96 -0.37 -5.01 -0.49
N VAL A 97 0.76 -4.70 -1.13
CA VAL A 97 1.63 -3.59 -0.69
C VAL A 97 1.00 -2.23 -0.99
N LEU A 98 0.25 -2.10 -2.08
CA LEU A 98 -0.47 -0.88 -2.43
C LEU A 98 -1.66 -0.63 -1.48
N ILE A 99 -2.38 -1.68 -1.07
CA ILE A 99 -3.44 -1.58 -0.05
C ILE A 99 -2.84 -1.12 1.28
N ARG A 100 -1.69 -1.70 1.69
CA ARG A 100 -0.98 -1.26 2.89
C ARG A 100 -0.59 0.21 2.80
N LEU A 101 -0.04 0.67 1.67
CA LEU A 101 0.31 2.07 1.46
C LEU A 101 -0.90 3.00 1.64
N ALA A 102 -2.04 2.66 1.03
CA ALA A 102 -3.27 3.45 1.13
C ALA A 102 -3.81 3.51 2.58
N TRP A 103 -3.77 2.37 3.28
CA TRP A 103 -4.14 2.29 4.70
C TRP A 103 -3.25 3.18 5.58
N HIS A 104 -1.92 3.04 5.46
CA HIS A 104 -0.97 3.82 6.26
C HIS A 104 -1.06 5.32 5.97
N SER A 105 -1.22 5.71 4.69
CA SER A 105 -1.42 7.11 4.29
C SER A 105 -2.67 7.74 4.95
N SER A 106 -3.72 6.95 5.13
CA SER A 106 -4.96 7.41 5.77
C SER A 106 -4.91 7.32 7.30
N GLY A 107 -4.10 6.40 7.84
CA GLY A 107 -4.07 6.04 9.25
C GLY A 107 -3.47 7.08 10.19
N THR A 108 -2.81 8.12 9.67
CA THR A 108 -2.26 9.22 10.46
C THR A 108 -3.31 10.27 10.86
N TYR A 109 -4.57 10.12 10.42
CA TYR A 109 -5.63 11.07 10.72
C TYR A 109 -5.98 11.12 12.21
N ASP A 110 -5.90 12.31 12.80
CA ASP A 110 -6.38 12.59 14.15
C ASP A 110 -7.65 13.44 14.12
N LYS A 111 -8.71 12.93 14.76
CA LYS A 111 -10.01 13.62 14.85
C LYS A 111 -9.96 14.88 15.71
N ALA A 112 -9.12 14.92 16.75
CA ALA A 112 -9.09 16.03 17.69
C ALA A 112 -8.43 17.27 17.08
N SER A 113 -7.28 17.09 16.43
CA SER A 113 -6.57 18.16 15.73
C SER A 113 -7.08 18.39 14.30
N GLY A 114 -7.70 17.38 13.67
CA GLY A 114 -8.09 17.41 12.26
C GLY A 114 -6.89 17.40 11.31
N THR A 115 -5.74 16.88 11.76
CA THR A 115 -4.48 16.80 11.00
C THR A 115 -4.16 15.36 10.61
N GLY A 116 -3.18 15.18 9.72
CA GLY A 116 -2.84 13.88 9.14
C GLY A 116 -3.82 13.42 8.06
N GLY A 117 -3.76 12.13 7.73
CA GLY A 117 -4.55 11.51 6.67
C GLY A 117 -3.97 11.73 5.27
N SER A 118 -4.65 11.16 4.27
CA SER A 118 -4.14 11.05 2.89
C SER A 118 -4.17 12.34 2.09
N ASN A 119 -5.01 13.31 2.45
CA ASN A 119 -5.25 14.54 1.66
C ASN A 119 -3.98 15.39 1.42
N GLY A 120 -3.00 15.32 2.32
CA GLY A 120 -1.71 16.03 2.18
C GLY A 120 -0.64 15.27 1.41
N ALA A 121 -0.89 13.98 1.08
CA ALA A 121 0.12 13.04 0.60
C ALA A 121 1.40 13.06 1.45
N GLY A 122 1.22 13.09 2.78
CA GLY A 122 2.27 13.26 3.78
C GLY A 122 3.33 12.15 3.72
N MET A 123 2.90 10.93 3.40
CA MET A 123 3.70 9.74 3.13
C MET A 123 4.85 9.93 2.11
N ARG A 124 4.90 11.04 1.35
CA ARG A 124 6.02 11.36 0.44
C ARG A 124 7.18 12.07 1.11
N PHE A 125 6.95 12.70 2.26
CA PHE A 125 7.95 13.50 2.96
C PHE A 125 8.60 12.69 4.09
N ASP A 126 9.88 12.94 4.35
CA ASP A 126 10.68 12.20 5.34
C ASP A 126 10.03 12.14 6.73
N ALA A 127 9.30 13.18 7.13
CA ALA A 127 8.64 13.24 8.42
C ALA A 127 7.72 12.04 8.69
N GLU A 128 6.97 11.57 7.69
CA GLU A 128 6.06 10.42 7.79
C GLU A 128 6.65 9.18 7.10
N ALA A 129 7.35 9.37 5.99
CA ALA A 129 7.90 8.27 5.18
C ALA A 129 8.95 7.42 5.92
N SER A 130 9.62 7.99 6.92
CA SER A 130 10.68 7.33 7.68
C SER A 130 10.21 6.68 8.99
N ASP A 131 8.91 6.74 9.31
CA ASP A 131 8.35 6.04 10.46
C ASP A 131 8.53 4.52 10.34
N CYS A 132 8.76 3.84 11.47
CA CYS A 132 9.11 2.43 11.47
C CYS A 132 7.96 1.56 10.92
N GLU A 133 6.73 1.98 11.16
CA GLU A 133 5.49 1.37 10.65
C GLU A 133 5.40 1.45 9.12
N ASN A 134 6.07 2.45 8.51
CA ASN A 134 6.09 2.70 7.07
C ASN A 134 7.27 2.04 6.36
N ALA A 135 8.07 1.23 7.06
CA ALA A 135 9.16 0.47 6.46
C ALA A 135 8.69 -0.38 5.26
N GLY A 136 9.43 -0.28 4.15
CA GLY A 136 9.11 -0.93 2.87
C GLY A 136 8.12 -0.18 1.96
N LEU A 137 7.38 0.82 2.46
CA LEU A 137 6.40 1.56 1.65
C LEU A 137 7.02 2.51 0.62
N HIS A 138 8.34 2.76 0.70
CA HIS A 138 9.08 3.47 -0.34
C HIS A 138 9.04 2.73 -1.69
N THR A 139 9.09 1.40 -1.69
CA THR A 139 9.00 0.60 -2.92
C THR A 139 7.62 0.74 -3.56
N ALA A 140 6.56 0.69 -2.76
CA ALA A 140 5.19 0.90 -3.24
C ALA A 140 5.01 2.28 -3.89
N ARG A 141 5.55 3.34 -3.27
CA ARG A 141 5.56 4.70 -3.86
C ARG A 141 6.31 4.73 -5.19
N ALA A 142 7.49 4.10 -5.26
CA ALA A 142 8.29 4.05 -6.48
C ALA A 142 7.57 3.34 -7.64
N PHE A 143 6.80 2.27 -7.37
CA PHE A 143 5.99 1.61 -8.40
C PHE A 143 4.89 2.49 -8.98
N LEU A 144 4.38 3.47 -8.22
CA LEU A 144 3.33 4.39 -8.67
C LEU A 144 3.86 5.57 -9.48
N GLU A 145 5.16 5.89 -9.42
CA GLU A 145 5.75 7.03 -10.14
C GLU A 145 5.56 6.97 -11.68
N PRO A 146 5.74 5.82 -12.37
CA PRO A 146 5.42 5.72 -13.79
C PRO A 146 3.95 6.07 -14.10
N VAL A 147 3.01 5.64 -13.25
CA VAL A 147 1.58 5.95 -13.41
C VAL A 147 1.35 7.44 -13.22
N LYS A 148 1.95 8.06 -12.18
CA LYS A 148 1.87 9.51 -11.95
C LYS A 148 2.43 10.33 -13.11
N ARG A 149 3.52 9.87 -13.73
CA ARG A 149 4.11 10.49 -14.93
C ARG A 149 3.18 10.39 -16.15
N LYS A 150 2.52 9.24 -16.34
CA LYS A 150 1.55 9.02 -17.42
C LYS A 150 0.29 9.87 -17.24
N PHE A 151 -0.13 10.10 -16.01
CA PHE A 151 -1.34 10.84 -15.65
C PHE A 151 -0.98 12.10 -14.82
N PRO A 152 -0.54 13.20 -15.45
CA PRO A 152 -0.14 14.39 -14.72
C PRO A 152 -1.29 15.07 -13.98
N GLY A 153 -2.54 14.86 -14.40
CA GLY A 153 -3.73 15.50 -13.83
C GLY A 153 -4.17 14.99 -12.46
N ILE A 154 -3.71 13.81 -12.02
CA ILE A 154 -3.98 13.32 -10.66
C ILE A 154 -2.97 13.88 -9.65
N SER A 155 -3.41 14.14 -8.43
CA SER A 155 -2.51 14.41 -7.31
C SER A 155 -1.89 13.12 -6.77
N TYR A 156 -1.00 13.25 -5.78
CA TYR A 156 -0.45 12.12 -5.03
C TYR A 156 -1.34 11.65 -3.86
N SER A 157 -2.41 12.40 -3.57
CA SER A 157 -3.36 12.18 -2.48
C SER A 157 -4.50 11.27 -2.89
#